data_AF-U1HG65-F1
#
_entry.id   AF-U1HG65-F1
#
_cell.length_a   1.000
_cell.length_b   1.000
_cell.length_c   1.000
_cell.angle_alpha   90.00
_cell.angle_beta   90.00
_cell.angle_gamma   90.00
#
_symmetry.space_group_name_H-M   'P 1'
#
loop_
_entity.id
_entity.type
_entity.pdbx_description
1 polymer ?
#
loop_
_entity_poly.entity_id
_entity_poly.type
_entity_poly.pdbx_seq_one_letter_code
_entity_poly.pdbx_strand_id
1 'polypeptide(L)'
;MYKLILAAAALLSLTTATPLAERQDHPDQIALGRLAYSRGHQFVAWAPSRTTQQEACRTHATIQVNNSGFPDRPICGSPFSVGNLVDVTLACGTSPVTPTTSDVVAVIDASGARIENCVSAVSDYVPCDNVGSGLMQQFICTWEA
;
A
#
# COMPACT_ATOMS: atom_id res chain seq x y z
N MET A 1 14.10 72.14 -39.84
CA MET A 1 14.29 72.07 -38.37
C MET A 1 13.80 70.71 -37.89
N TYR A 2 14.66 70.02 -37.15
CA TYR A 2 14.55 68.63 -36.69
C TYR A 2 13.40 68.38 -35.70
N LYS A 3 12.86 67.15 -35.68
CA LYS A 3 12.73 66.33 -34.46
C LYS A 3 12.35 64.87 -34.79
N LEU A 4 13.32 63.98 -34.58
CA LEU A 4 13.14 62.54 -34.38
C LEU A 4 12.31 62.30 -33.11
N ILE A 5 11.44 61.29 -33.13
CA ILE A 5 11.02 60.56 -31.92
C ILE A 5 11.09 59.07 -32.24
N LEU A 6 12.10 58.39 -31.71
CA LEU A 6 12.16 56.93 -31.62
C LEU A 6 11.22 56.48 -30.50
N ALA A 7 10.28 55.58 -30.80
CA ALA A 7 9.56 54.81 -29.80
C ALA A 7 10.11 53.38 -29.80
N ALA A 8 10.81 53.02 -28.73
CA ALA A 8 11.28 51.67 -28.47
C ALA A 8 10.10 50.80 -28.01
N ALA A 9 9.71 49.81 -28.82
CA ALA A 9 8.76 48.79 -28.42
C ALA A 9 9.52 47.69 -27.65
N ALA A 10 9.35 47.65 -26.33
CA ALA A 10 9.87 46.58 -25.49
C ALA A 10 9.05 45.30 -25.72
N LEU A 11 9.67 44.29 -26.32
CA LEU A 11 9.14 42.93 -26.40
C LEU A 11 9.19 42.30 -25.00
N LEU A 12 8.06 42.30 -24.28
CA LEU A 12 7.90 41.47 -23.09
C LEU A 12 7.83 40.00 -23.53
N SER A 13 8.92 39.26 -23.35
CA SER A 13 8.93 37.81 -23.44
C SER A 13 8.11 37.23 -22.28
N LEU A 14 6.89 36.75 -22.57
CA LEU A 14 6.15 35.90 -21.64
C LEU A 14 6.83 34.52 -21.61
N THR A 15 7.71 34.31 -20.64
CA THR A 15 8.11 32.96 -20.23
C THR A 15 6.91 32.30 -19.56
N THR A 16 6.19 31.48 -20.33
CA THR A 16 5.25 30.50 -19.78
C THR A 16 6.04 29.51 -18.94
N ALA A 17 6.10 29.74 -17.63
CA ALA A 17 6.54 28.73 -16.68
C ALA A 17 5.54 27.59 -16.77
N THR A 18 5.91 26.51 -17.44
CA THR A 18 5.24 25.22 -17.30
C THR A 18 5.29 24.88 -15.81
N PRO A 19 4.15 24.73 -15.12
CA PRO A 19 4.19 24.16 -13.79
C PRO A 19 4.85 22.79 -13.94
N LEU A 20 5.95 22.56 -13.21
CA LEU A 20 6.43 21.22 -12.97
C LEU A 20 5.22 20.44 -12.48
N ALA A 21 4.78 19.45 -13.26
CA ALA A 21 3.83 18.47 -12.79
C ALA A 21 4.39 17.92 -11.47
N GLU A 22 3.73 18.27 -10.38
CA GLU A 22 4.00 17.75 -9.06
C GLU A 22 4.07 16.24 -9.21
N ARG A 23 5.24 15.66 -8.90
CA ARG A 23 5.45 14.22 -8.91
C ARG A 23 4.33 13.65 -8.06
N GLN A 24 3.34 13.04 -8.70
CA GLN A 24 2.18 12.46 -8.04
C GLN A 24 2.75 11.50 -7.02
N ASP A 25 2.65 11.87 -5.74
CA ASP A 25 3.26 11.16 -4.63
C ASP A 25 2.56 9.81 -4.58
N HIS A 26 3.15 8.81 -5.25
CA HIS A 26 2.55 7.49 -5.37
C HIS A 26 2.31 6.99 -3.94
N PRO A 27 1.09 6.57 -3.58
CA PRO A 27 0.84 6.16 -2.21
C PRO A 27 1.74 4.98 -1.86
N ASP A 28 2.04 4.84 -0.57
CA ASP A 28 2.97 3.80 -0.12
C ASP A 28 2.49 2.42 -0.58
N GLN A 29 3.41 1.61 -1.10
CA GLN A 29 3.13 0.19 -1.37
C GLN A 29 2.57 -0.46 -0.10
N ILE A 30 1.74 -1.49 -0.26
CA ILE A 30 1.23 -2.25 0.87
C ILE A 30 1.85 -3.63 0.88
N ALA A 31 2.47 -4.01 1.99
CA ALA A 31 2.82 -5.39 2.26
C ALA A 31 1.73 -6.03 3.14
N LEU A 32 1.39 -7.28 2.83
CA LEU A 32 0.42 -8.06 3.60
C LEU A 32 1.07 -9.34 4.10
N GLY A 33 0.69 -9.79 5.29
CA GLY A 33 1.29 -10.97 5.87
C GLY A 33 0.55 -11.51 7.09
N ARG A 34 1.17 -12.54 7.67
CA ARG A 34 0.68 -13.21 8.88
C ARG A 34 1.61 -12.92 10.04
N LEU A 35 1.08 -12.29 11.09
CA LEU A 35 1.72 -12.23 12.39
C LEU A 35 1.27 -13.45 13.20
N ALA A 36 2.20 -14.36 13.51
CA ALA A 36 1.98 -15.50 14.39
C ALA A 36 2.38 -15.16 15.82
N TYR A 37 1.66 -15.71 16.80
CA TYR A 37 1.99 -15.64 18.22
C TYR A 37 1.45 -16.89 18.94
N SER A 38 1.86 -17.09 20.20
CA SER A 38 1.56 -18.31 20.99
C SER A 38 0.07 -18.68 21.13
N ARG A 39 -0.84 -17.73 20.87
CA ARG A 39 -2.30 -17.91 21.02
C ARG A 39 -3.08 -17.77 19.72
N GLY A 40 -2.40 -17.62 18.58
CA GLY A 40 -3.08 -17.48 17.30
C GLY A 40 -2.29 -16.71 16.26
N HIS A 41 -3.02 -16.16 15.31
CA HIS A 41 -2.44 -15.40 14.22
C HIS A 41 -3.30 -14.18 13.90
N GLN A 42 -2.67 -13.20 13.27
CA GLN A 42 -3.33 -12.05 12.67
C GLN A 42 -2.94 -11.97 11.20
N PHE A 43 -3.90 -11.60 10.36
CA PHE A 43 -3.59 -11.10 9.03
C PHE A 43 -3.45 -9.59 9.12
N VAL A 44 -2.33 -9.09 8.63
CA VAL A 44 -1.89 -7.71 8.89
C VAL A 44 -1.40 -7.03 7.61
N ALA A 45 -1.43 -5.70 7.62
CA ALA A 45 -0.87 -4.86 6.58
C ALA A 45 0.13 -3.86 7.15
N TRP A 46 1.16 -3.50 6.37
CA TRP A 46 2.08 -2.41 6.68
C TRP A 46 2.61 -1.76 5.40
N ALA A 47 3.14 -0.54 5.53
CA ALA A 47 3.79 0.19 4.44
C ALA A 47 5.31 -0.07 4.47
N PRO A 48 5.87 -0.91 3.59
CA PRO A 48 7.29 -1.29 3.63
C PRO A 48 8.22 -0.13 3.26
N SER A 49 7.72 0.94 2.67
CA SER A 49 8.44 2.21 2.46
C SER A 49 8.74 2.96 3.75
N ARG A 50 7.98 2.70 4.83
CA ARG A 50 8.06 3.42 6.11
C ARG A 50 8.31 2.53 7.32
N THR A 51 8.07 1.24 7.19
CA THR A 51 8.06 0.30 8.30
C THR A 51 8.72 -1.00 7.86
N THR A 52 9.84 -1.35 8.50
CA THR A 52 10.50 -2.63 8.29
C THR A 52 9.62 -3.78 8.77
N GLN A 53 9.89 -5.01 8.32
CA GLN A 53 9.14 -6.19 8.78
C GLN A 53 9.29 -6.41 10.32
N GLN A 54 10.44 -6.04 10.90
CA GLN A 54 10.62 -6.09 12.37
C GLN A 54 9.73 -5.06 13.07
N GLU A 55 9.68 -3.82 12.59
CA GLU A 55 8.83 -2.77 13.17
C GLU A 55 7.35 -3.08 12.98
N ALA A 56 6.99 -3.68 11.85
CA ALA A 56 5.64 -4.13 11.54
C ALA A 56 5.11 -5.14 12.57
N CYS A 57 5.96 -5.87 13.29
CA CYS A 57 5.51 -6.65 14.46
C CYS A 57 4.74 -5.83 15.51
N ARG A 58 4.96 -4.50 15.57
CA ARG A 58 4.40 -3.60 16.58
C ARG A 58 3.42 -2.57 16.02
N THR A 59 3.61 -2.14 14.76
CA THR A 59 2.91 -0.96 14.20
C THR A 59 1.99 -1.28 13.01
N HIS A 60 1.73 -2.55 12.73
CA HIS A 60 0.89 -2.98 11.63
C HIS A 60 -0.59 -2.59 11.79
N ALA A 61 -1.30 -2.54 10.67
CA ALA A 61 -2.75 -2.55 10.63
C ALA A 61 -3.26 -4.00 10.75
N THR A 62 -4.14 -4.27 11.71
CA THR A 62 -4.78 -5.58 11.82
C THR A 62 -6.01 -5.63 10.90
N ILE A 63 -5.99 -6.54 9.93
CA ILE A 63 -7.13 -6.80 9.05
C ILE A 63 -8.04 -7.85 9.68
N GLN A 64 -7.44 -8.88 10.29
CA GLN A 64 -8.16 -9.98 10.90
C GLN A 64 -7.38 -10.54 12.09
N VAL A 65 -8.09 -10.89 13.14
CA VAL A 65 -7.58 -11.66 14.28
C VAL A 65 -8.19 -13.06 14.25
N ASN A 66 -7.38 -14.08 14.49
CA ASN A 66 -7.85 -15.44 14.70
C ASN A 66 -7.08 -16.10 15.86
N ASN A 67 -7.84 -16.45 16.90
CA ASN A 67 -7.32 -17.04 18.13
C ASN A 67 -7.50 -18.57 18.17
N SER A 68 -7.96 -19.21 17.08
CA SER A 68 -8.18 -20.66 17.00
C SER A 68 -6.98 -21.42 16.43
N GLY A 69 -5.83 -20.75 16.24
CA GLY A 69 -4.60 -21.35 15.71
C GLY A 69 -4.56 -21.53 14.19
N PHE A 70 -5.61 -21.14 13.47
CA PHE A 70 -5.69 -21.27 12.01
C PHE A 70 -6.59 -20.18 11.39
N PRO A 71 -6.05 -19.07 10.87
CA PRO A 71 -6.64 -18.37 9.74
C PRO A 71 -5.84 -18.67 8.49
N ASP A 72 -6.36 -19.46 7.57
CA ASP A 72 -5.65 -19.72 6.31
C ASP A 72 -5.82 -18.59 5.28
N ARG A 73 -6.69 -17.60 5.59
CA ARG A 73 -7.16 -16.60 4.63
C ARG A 73 -7.46 -15.26 5.27
N PRO A 74 -7.25 -14.16 4.53
CA PRO A 74 -7.74 -12.84 4.91
C PRO A 74 -9.27 -12.71 4.75
N ILE A 75 -9.88 -11.84 5.56
CA ILE A 75 -11.27 -11.40 5.34
C ILE A 75 -11.26 -10.30 4.27
N CYS A 76 -11.62 -10.66 3.05
CA CYS A 76 -11.82 -9.68 1.98
C CYS A 76 -13.11 -8.87 2.18
N GLY A 77 -13.12 -7.64 1.64
CA GLY A 77 -14.22 -6.68 1.80
C GLY A 77 -14.35 -6.04 3.19
N SER A 78 -13.53 -6.43 4.17
CA SER A 78 -13.47 -5.72 5.45
C SER A 78 -12.54 -4.50 5.36
N PRO A 79 -12.97 -3.32 5.81
CA PRO A 79 -12.18 -2.10 5.71
C PRO A 79 -11.02 -2.12 6.71
N PHE A 80 -9.89 -1.57 6.27
CA PHE A 80 -8.71 -1.31 7.10
C PHE A 80 -8.02 -0.02 6.62
N SER A 81 -7.09 0.48 7.42
CA SER A 81 -6.29 1.66 7.11
C SER A 81 -4.82 1.37 7.34
N VAL A 82 -3.96 1.79 6.41
CA VAL A 82 -2.50 1.57 6.47
C VAL A 82 -1.78 2.76 5.83
N GLY A 83 -0.78 3.31 6.53
CA GLY A 83 -0.10 4.51 6.04
C GLY A 83 -1.07 5.68 5.82
N ASN A 84 -1.13 6.18 4.58
CA ASN A 84 -2.07 7.22 4.15
C ASN A 84 -3.37 6.68 3.53
N LEU A 85 -3.52 5.36 3.39
CA LEU A 85 -4.71 4.73 2.85
C LEU A 85 -5.72 4.51 3.98
N VAL A 86 -6.95 4.99 3.76
CA VAL A 86 -8.04 4.98 4.74
C VAL A 86 -9.26 4.30 4.13
N ASP A 87 -9.94 3.46 4.91
CA ASP A 87 -11.17 2.76 4.51
C ASP A 87 -11.01 1.95 3.21
N VAL A 88 -9.83 1.33 3.03
CA VAL A 88 -9.56 0.41 1.92
C VAL A 88 -9.93 -1.02 2.28
N THR A 89 -10.21 -1.84 1.29
CA THR A 89 -10.56 -3.26 1.48
C THR A 89 -9.68 -4.16 0.63
N LEU A 90 -9.54 -5.42 1.03
CA LEU A 90 -8.91 -6.44 0.19
C LEU A 90 -9.92 -7.04 -0.79
N ALA A 91 -9.50 -7.18 -2.04
CA ALA A 91 -10.18 -8.02 -3.02
C ALA A 91 -9.58 -9.42 -2.99
N CYS A 92 -10.44 -10.43 -2.85
CA CYS A 92 -10.03 -11.81 -2.97
C CYS A 92 -10.34 -12.35 -4.38
N GLY A 93 -9.48 -13.22 -4.90
CA GLY A 93 -9.74 -14.00 -6.11
C GLY A 93 -10.97 -14.90 -5.93
N THR A 94 -11.59 -15.27 -7.05
CA THR A 94 -12.86 -16.03 -7.09
C THR A 94 -12.69 -17.55 -7.13
N SER A 95 -11.48 -18.08 -6.94
CA SER A 95 -11.19 -19.47 -7.32
C SER A 95 -12.02 -20.49 -6.50
N PRO A 96 -12.89 -21.29 -7.15
CA PRO A 96 -13.79 -22.25 -6.47
C PRO A 96 -13.12 -23.60 -6.18
N VAL A 97 -11.85 -23.78 -6.54
CA VAL A 97 -11.13 -25.06 -6.45
C VAL A 97 -10.04 -24.94 -5.40
N THR A 98 -10.33 -25.47 -4.21
CA THR A 98 -9.45 -25.64 -3.05
C THR A 98 -8.66 -24.38 -2.65
N PRO A 99 -9.03 -23.73 -1.55
CA PRO A 99 -8.44 -22.46 -1.21
C PRO A 99 -6.98 -22.57 -0.82
N THR A 100 -6.16 -21.74 -1.44
CA THR A 100 -4.75 -21.65 -1.10
C THR A 100 -4.49 -20.28 -0.49
N THR A 101 -3.31 -20.10 0.10
CA THR A 101 -2.82 -18.84 0.67
C THR A 101 -2.63 -17.72 -0.38
N SER A 102 -3.19 -17.84 -1.59
CA SER A 102 -3.06 -16.90 -2.72
C SER A 102 -4.35 -16.14 -3.02
N ASP A 103 -5.22 -15.97 -2.02
CA ASP A 103 -6.55 -15.42 -2.27
C ASP A 103 -6.55 -13.90 -2.46
N VAL A 104 -5.55 -13.11 -2.02
CA VAL A 104 -5.56 -11.64 -2.22
C VAL A 104 -5.04 -11.26 -3.58
N VAL A 105 -5.84 -10.50 -4.34
CA VAL A 105 -5.48 -10.06 -5.69
C VAL A 105 -5.35 -8.55 -5.82
N ALA A 106 -5.96 -7.77 -4.92
CA ALA A 106 -5.93 -6.31 -4.99
C ALA A 106 -6.30 -5.64 -3.67
N VAL A 107 -5.97 -4.35 -3.59
CA VAL A 107 -6.55 -3.40 -2.65
C VAL A 107 -7.51 -2.49 -3.40
N ILE A 108 -8.68 -2.26 -2.80
CA ILE A 108 -9.80 -1.50 -3.36
C ILE A 108 -10.13 -0.35 -2.42
N ASP A 109 -10.38 0.84 -2.96
CA ASP A 109 -10.84 1.99 -2.20
C ASP A 109 -12.34 1.92 -1.85
N ALA A 110 -12.83 2.89 -1.07
CA ALA A 110 -14.24 2.96 -0.67
C ALA A 110 -15.22 3.13 -1.86
N SER A 111 -14.75 3.55 -3.03
CA SER A 111 -15.57 3.67 -4.25
C SER A 111 -15.71 2.34 -5.01
N GLY A 112 -14.97 1.31 -4.61
CA GLY A 112 -14.88 0.04 -5.32
C GLY A 112 -13.83 0.04 -6.43
N ALA A 113 -13.02 1.09 -6.56
CA ALA A 113 -11.94 1.16 -7.53
C ALA A 113 -10.72 0.41 -7.02
N ARG A 114 -10.13 -0.40 -7.90
CA ARG A 114 -8.83 -1.03 -7.63
C ARG A 114 -7.75 0.05 -7.60
N ILE A 115 -6.96 0.07 -6.52
CA ILE A 115 -5.85 1.01 -6.35
C ILE A 115 -4.49 0.31 -6.37
N GLU A 116 -4.40 -0.95 -5.93
CA GLU A 116 -3.18 -1.76 -6.03
C GLU A 116 -3.49 -3.18 -6.47
N ASN A 117 -2.55 -3.78 -7.20
CA ASN A 117 -2.51 -5.21 -7.49
C ASN A 117 -1.62 -5.91 -6.47
N CYS A 118 -2.11 -6.99 -5.89
CA CYS A 118 -1.35 -7.80 -4.95
C CYS A 118 -0.86 -9.07 -5.62
N VAL A 119 0.42 -9.38 -5.42
CA VAL A 119 1.04 -10.64 -5.85
C VAL A 119 1.65 -11.34 -4.65
N SER A 120 1.70 -12.68 -4.70
CA SER A 120 2.39 -13.45 -3.67
C SER A 120 3.85 -13.03 -3.60
N ALA A 121 4.31 -12.76 -2.38
CA ALA A 121 5.70 -12.46 -2.08
C ALA A 121 6.29 -13.67 -1.34
N VAL A 122 7.53 -14.03 -1.69
CA VAL A 122 8.31 -14.96 -0.89
C VAL A 122 9.14 -14.12 0.07
N SER A 123 8.85 -14.22 1.36
CA SER A 123 9.65 -13.58 2.41
C SER A 123 9.94 -14.55 3.53
N ASP A 124 11.09 -14.36 4.16
CA ASP A 124 11.49 -15.09 5.34
C ASP A 124 10.60 -14.76 6.53
N TYR A 125 10.47 -15.74 7.43
CA TYR A 125 9.89 -15.53 8.75
C TYR A 125 10.81 -14.62 9.56
N VAL A 126 10.29 -13.47 9.99
CA VAL A 126 11.01 -12.53 10.85
C VAL A 126 10.50 -12.70 12.29
N PRO A 127 11.33 -13.17 13.24
CA PRO A 127 10.93 -13.27 14.64
C PRO A 127 10.75 -11.87 15.24
N CYS A 128 9.60 -11.65 15.86
CA CYS A 128 9.36 -10.41 16.61
C CYS A 128 10.15 -10.44 17.93
N ASP A 129 10.40 -9.28 18.53
CA ASP A 129 11.22 -9.18 19.77
C ASP A 129 10.61 -9.91 20.99
N ASN A 130 9.34 -10.31 20.91
CA ASN A 130 8.66 -11.10 21.93
C ASN A 130 8.73 -12.60 21.62
N VAL A 131 9.03 -13.40 22.65
CA VAL A 131 9.16 -14.86 22.53
C VAL A 131 7.90 -15.49 21.91
N GLY A 132 8.12 -16.30 20.87
CA GLY A 132 7.06 -17.10 20.25
C GLY A 132 6.15 -16.31 19.32
N SER A 133 6.59 -15.14 18.81
CA SER A 133 5.90 -14.39 17.78
C SER A 133 6.79 -14.08 16.58
N GLY A 134 6.19 -13.92 15.41
CA GLY A 134 6.92 -13.56 14.20
C GLY A 134 6.01 -13.24 13.03
N LEU A 135 6.53 -12.43 12.12
CA LEU A 135 5.83 -11.91 10.96
C LEU A 135 6.38 -12.55 9.69
N MET A 136 5.47 -13.09 8.89
CA MET A 136 5.78 -13.60 7.56
C MET A 136 5.01 -12.79 6.53
N GLN A 137 5.72 -12.11 5.64
CA GLN A 137 5.08 -11.47 4.49
C GLN A 137 4.60 -12.53 3.50
N GLN A 138 3.37 -12.35 3.02
CA GLN A 138 2.72 -13.25 2.07
C GLN A 138 2.42 -12.58 0.74
N PHE A 139 2.21 -11.25 0.74
CA PHE A 139 1.95 -10.49 -0.48
C PHE A 139 2.68 -9.16 -0.47
N ILE A 140 2.93 -8.66 -1.67
CA ILE A 140 3.27 -7.27 -1.93
C ILE A 140 2.24 -6.71 -2.91
N CYS A 141 1.73 -5.52 -2.60
CA CYS A 141 0.76 -4.82 -3.41
C CYS A 141 1.42 -3.58 -4.00
N THR A 142 1.22 -3.38 -5.30
CA THR A 142 1.84 -2.31 -6.08
C THR A 142 0.84 -1.70 -7.03
N TRP A 143 0.98 -0.40 -7.28
CA TRP A 143 0.27 0.33 -8.34
C TRP A 143 0.48 -0.34 -9.70
N GLU A 144 -0.59 -0.46 -10.49
CA GLU A 144 -0.42 -0.64 -11.93
C GLU A 144 0.12 0.67 -12.52
N ALA A 145 1.23 0.59 -13.24
CA ALA A 145 1.77 1.69 -14.04
C ALA A 145 1.00 1.83 -15.36
#